data_AF-A0A2Y9BE67-F1
#
_entry.id   AF-A0A2Y9BE67-F1
#
_cell.length_a   1.000
_cell.length_b   1.000
_cell.length_c   1.000
_cell.angle_alpha   90.00
_cell.angle_beta   90.00
_cell.angle_gamma   90.00
#
_symmetry.space_group_name_H-M   'P 1'
#
loop_
_entity.id
_entity.type
_entity.pdbx_description
1 polymer ?
#
loop_
_entity_poly.entity_id
_entity_poly.type
_entity_poly.pdbx_seq_one_letter_code
_entity_poly.pdbx_strand_id
1 'polypeptide(L)'
;MKLGEKIVIVGSCGSGKTTLSNRLSEISGIEVIHLDRIYWQADWISISEDAFRNEQIKLLRKARWIVDGNYASSFELRLTKADTVIFLDYNRYICIWRVLKRWMKFRGRLRPDVADGCYEKMEWDFLKYIWRFPKDTRPLMLERV
;
A
#
# COMPACT_ATOMS: atom_id res chain seq x y z
N MET A 1 -18.00 -6.85 -15.94
CA MET A 1 -16.67 -6.22 -15.82
C MET A 1 -15.67 -7.32 -15.47
N LYS A 2 -14.69 -7.62 -16.32
CA LYS A 2 -13.56 -8.51 -15.97
C LYS A 2 -12.48 -7.62 -15.35
N LEU A 3 -12.06 -7.92 -14.13
CA LEU A 3 -10.90 -7.27 -13.53
C LEU A 3 -9.64 -7.78 -14.26
N GLY A 4 -8.66 -6.92 -14.54
CA GLY A 4 -7.38 -7.32 -15.15
C GLY A 4 -6.58 -8.26 -14.25
N GLU A 5 -5.48 -8.81 -14.75
CA GLU A 5 -4.64 -9.76 -13.98
C GLU A 5 -3.44 -9.10 -13.30
N LYS A 6 -3.11 -7.87 -13.70
CA LYS A 6 -2.08 -7.02 -13.10
C LYS A 6 -2.72 -5.77 -12.51
N ILE A 7 -2.96 -5.78 -11.21
CA ILE A 7 -3.78 -4.78 -10.52
C ILE A 7 -2.91 -3.96 -9.58
N VAL A 8 -3.00 -2.64 -9.67
CA VAL A 8 -2.39 -1.72 -8.71
C VAL A 8 -3.48 -1.12 -7.82
N ILE A 9 -3.30 -1.18 -6.50
CA ILE A 9 -4.23 -0.59 -5.54
C ILE A 9 -3.50 0.50 -4.76
N VAL A 10 -3.99 1.74 -4.89
CA VAL A 10 -3.43 2.94 -4.26
C VAL A 10 -4.44 3.70 -3.42
N GLY A 11 -3.95 4.62 -2.61
CA GLY A 11 -4.76 5.37 -1.66
C GLY A 11 -4.06 5.61 -0.33
N SER A 12 -4.63 6.51 0.46
CA SER A 12 -4.09 6.90 1.76
C SER A 12 -3.93 5.72 2.73
N CYS A 13 -3.09 5.87 3.75
CA CYS A 13 -3.08 4.93 4.87
C CYS A 13 -4.46 4.96 5.55
N GLY A 14 -5.03 3.78 5.85
CA GLY A 14 -6.39 3.68 6.38
C GLY A 14 -7.51 3.68 5.33
N SER A 15 -7.21 3.81 4.03
CA SER A 15 -8.24 3.75 2.97
C SER A 15 -8.83 2.35 2.77
N GLY A 16 -8.16 1.29 3.26
CA GLY A 16 -8.62 -0.09 3.18
C GLY A 16 -8.00 -0.92 2.06
N LYS A 17 -6.88 -0.47 1.47
CA LYS A 17 -6.16 -1.17 0.40
C LYS A 17 -5.91 -2.65 0.73
N THR A 18 -5.29 -2.91 1.89
CA THR A 18 -4.98 -4.27 2.36
C THR A 18 -6.20 -5.17 2.46
N THR A 19 -7.34 -4.62 2.89
CA THR A 19 -8.59 -5.37 2.93
C THR A 19 -9.10 -5.70 1.53
N LEU A 20 -9.01 -4.75 0.60
CA LEU A 20 -9.44 -4.95 -0.78
C LEU A 20 -8.51 -5.92 -1.51
N SER A 21 -7.19 -5.74 -1.40
CA SER A 21 -6.19 -6.58 -2.07
C SER A 21 -6.30 -8.04 -1.63
N ASN A 22 -6.44 -8.30 -0.33
CA ASN A 22 -6.63 -9.66 0.20
C ASN A 22 -7.95 -10.29 -0.30
N ARG A 23 -9.06 -9.55 -0.28
CA ARG A 23 -10.34 -10.07 -0.82
C ARG A 23 -10.28 -10.35 -2.32
N LEU A 24 -9.62 -9.48 -3.08
CA LEU A 24 -9.44 -9.70 -4.52
C LEU A 24 -8.59 -10.94 -4.78
N SER A 25 -7.53 -11.15 -3.99
CA SER A 25 -6.72 -12.37 -4.03
C SER A 25 -7.55 -13.62 -3.73
N GLU A 26 -8.34 -13.62 -2.66
CA GLU A 26 -9.22 -14.75 -2.30
C GLU A 26 -10.20 -15.11 -3.42
N ILE A 27 -10.74 -14.11 -4.12
CA ILE A 27 -11.72 -14.31 -5.20
C ILE A 27 -11.05 -14.74 -6.53
N SER A 28 -9.89 -14.17 -6.85
CA SER A 28 -9.24 -14.32 -8.18
C SER A 28 -8.08 -15.34 -8.21
N GLY A 29 -7.62 -15.78 -7.04
CA GLY A 29 -6.42 -16.60 -6.89
C GLY A 29 -5.12 -15.88 -7.26
N ILE A 30 -5.11 -14.54 -7.32
CA ILE A 30 -3.92 -13.75 -7.67
C ILE A 30 -3.17 -13.33 -6.41
N GLU A 31 -1.86 -13.58 -6.37
CA GLU A 31 -1.00 -13.22 -5.24
C GLU A 31 -0.95 -11.70 -4.99
N VAL A 32 -0.98 -11.31 -3.71
CA VAL A 32 -0.82 -9.91 -3.28
C VAL A 32 0.63 -9.63 -2.91
N ILE A 33 1.19 -8.61 -3.53
CA ILE A 33 2.46 -8.00 -3.19
C ILE A 33 2.17 -6.77 -2.32
N HIS A 34 2.35 -6.91 -1.00
CA HIS A 34 2.28 -5.80 -0.05
C HIS A 34 3.61 -5.05 -0.05
N LEU A 35 3.64 -3.83 -0.56
CA LEU A 35 4.88 -3.05 -0.67
C LEU A 35 5.52 -2.73 0.69
N ASP A 36 4.70 -2.55 1.73
CA ASP A 36 5.16 -2.32 3.10
C ASP A 36 6.02 -3.49 3.61
N ARG A 37 5.74 -4.75 3.21
CA ARG A 37 6.54 -5.93 3.59
C ARG A 37 7.92 -5.97 2.93
N ILE A 38 8.10 -5.24 1.84
CA ILE A 38 9.36 -5.20 1.08
C ILE A 38 10.17 -3.98 1.52
N TYR A 39 9.50 -2.86 1.72
CA TYR A 39 10.15 -1.59 2.03
C TYR A 39 10.73 -1.56 3.45
N TRP A 40 10.03 -2.13 4.41
CA TRP A 40 10.41 -2.10 5.82
C TRP A 40 11.14 -3.39 6.25
N GLN A 41 12.20 -3.21 7.00
CA GLN A 41 12.84 -4.22 7.84
C GLN A 41 12.35 -4.07 9.29
N ALA A 42 12.79 -4.96 10.18
CA ALA A 42 12.49 -4.89 11.61
C ALA A 42 12.72 -3.47 12.17
N ASP A 43 11.92 -3.09 13.16
CA ASP A 43 11.95 -1.76 13.78
C ASP A 43 11.65 -0.58 12.85
N TRP A 44 10.99 -0.81 11.71
CA TRP A 44 10.64 0.22 10.73
C TRP A 44 11.87 0.83 10.04
N ILE A 45 12.93 0.04 9.85
CA ILE A 45 14.11 0.45 9.10
C ILE A 45 13.83 0.27 7.61
N SER A 46 13.88 1.34 6.81
CA SER A 46 13.66 1.24 5.37
C SER A 46 14.89 0.68 4.64
N ILE A 47 14.69 -0.15 3.62
CA ILE A 47 15.75 -0.46 2.65
C ILE A 47 16.03 0.73 1.71
N SER A 48 17.15 0.70 0.98
CA SER A 48 17.47 1.73 0.00
C SER A 48 16.45 1.76 -1.15
N GLU A 49 16.29 2.92 -1.80
CA GLU A 49 15.37 3.07 -2.93
C GLU A 49 15.73 2.13 -4.09
N ASP A 50 17.03 1.94 -4.37
CA ASP A 50 17.51 1.02 -5.39
C ASP A 50 17.18 -0.44 -5.05
N ALA A 51 17.36 -0.85 -3.80
CA ALA A 51 16.99 -2.19 -3.35
C ALA A 51 15.47 -2.40 -3.49
N PHE A 52 14.67 -1.42 -3.05
CA PHE A 52 13.21 -1.48 -3.16
C PHE A 52 12.73 -1.53 -4.62
N ARG A 53 13.36 -0.75 -5.50
CA ARG A 53 13.08 -0.77 -6.94
C ARG A 53 13.42 -2.12 -7.55
N ASN A 54 14.58 -2.69 -7.22
CA ASN A 54 15.03 -3.98 -7.74
C ASN A 54 14.11 -5.13 -7.31
N GLU A 55 13.66 -5.15 -6.05
CA GLU A 55 12.70 -6.15 -5.58
C GLU A 55 11.35 -6.04 -6.29
N GLN A 56 10.86 -4.81 -6.50
CA GLN A 56 9.65 -4.60 -7.30
C GLN A 56 9.81 -5.10 -8.74
N ILE A 57 10.94 -4.80 -9.40
CA ILE A 57 11.19 -5.29 -10.78
C ILE A 57 11.12 -6.81 -10.85
N LYS A 58 11.70 -7.53 -9.88
CA LYS A 58 11.66 -8.99 -9.81
C LYS A 58 10.23 -9.50 -9.69
N LEU A 59 9.45 -8.96 -8.74
CA LEU A 59 8.08 -9.41 -8.48
C LEU A 59 7.12 -9.09 -9.65
N LEU A 60 7.32 -7.95 -10.31
CA LEU A 60 6.55 -7.52 -11.48
C LEU A 60 6.90 -8.26 -12.78
N ARG A 61 7.75 -9.30 -12.73
CA ARG A 61 7.95 -10.24 -13.86
C ARG A 61 6.90 -11.34 -13.89
N LYS A 62 6.18 -11.57 -12.79
CA LYS A 62 5.08 -12.55 -12.72
C LYS A 62 3.97 -12.17 -13.72
N ALA A 63 3.29 -13.18 -14.25
CA ALA A 63 2.21 -12.97 -15.21
C ALA A 63 0.99 -12.27 -14.59
N ARG A 64 0.69 -12.58 -13.31
CA ARG A 64 -0.49 -12.11 -12.57
C ARG A 64 -0.05 -11.61 -11.20
N TRP A 65 -0.54 -10.44 -10.77
CA TRP A 65 -0.21 -9.87 -9.47
C TRP A 65 -1.21 -8.78 -9.04
N ILE A 66 -1.38 -8.63 -7.73
CA ILE A 66 -2.02 -7.46 -7.11
C ILE A 66 -0.94 -6.74 -6.31
N VAL A 67 -0.66 -5.47 -6.60
CA VAL A 67 0.25 -4.66 -5.79
C VAL A 67 -0.55 -3.71 -4.89
N ASP A 68 -0.25 -3.78 -3.59
CA ASP A 68 -0.81 -2.91 -2.56
C ASP A 68 0.28 -2.00 -1.98
N GLY A 69 0.12 -0.69 -2.17
CA GLY A 69 0.95 0.29 -1.49
C GLY A 69 0.97 1.64 -2.18
N ASN A 70 1.34 2.68 -1.43
CA ASN A 70 1.21 4.07 -1.85
C ASN A 70 2.56 4.79 -1.95
N TYR A 71 3.49 4.20 -2.70
CA TYR A 71 4.86 4.69 -2.89
C TYR A 71 4.98 5.45 -4.22
N ALA A 72 4.92 6.78 -4.17
CA ALA A 72 4.94 7.65 -5.34
C ALA A 72 6.23 7.52 -6.19
N SER A 73 7.39 7.33 -5.54
CA SER A 73 8.70 7.23 -6.21
C SER A 73 8.82 6.04 -7.16
N SER A 74 8.08 4.96 -6.91
CA SER A 74 8.08 3.73 -7.71
C SER A 74 6.79 3.54 -8.51
N PHE A 75 5.96 4.56 -8.61
CA PHE A 75 4.61 4.44 -9.15
C PHE A 75 4.60 4.14 -10.66
N GLU A 76 5.43 4.83 -11.44
CA GLU A 76 5.58 4.63 -12.90
C GLU A 76 5.91 3.18 -13.27
N LEU A 77 6.79 2.54 -12.50
CA LEU A 77 7.22 1.16 -12.74
C LEU A 77 6.04 0.18 -12.68
N ARG A 78 5.06 0.45 -11.81
CA ARG A 78 3.90 -0.41 -11.61
C ARG A 78 2.80 -0.11 -12.62
N LEU A 79 2.53 1.17 -12.86
CA LEU A 79 1.46 1.62 -13.76
C LEU A 79 1.69 1.19 -15.20
N THR A 80 2.92 1.29 -15.70
CA THR A 80 3.29 0.85 -17.06
C THR A 80 3.04 -0.63 -17.34
N LYS A 81 2.91 -1.45 -16.28
CA LYS A 81 2.66 -2.89 -16.37
C LYS A 81 1.26 -3.30 -15.90
N ALA A 82 0.49 -2.38 -15.35
CA ALA A 82 -0.82 -2.66 -14.77
C ALA A 82 -1.89 -2.65 -15.86
N ASP A 83 -2.80 -3.62 -15.81
CA ASP A 83 -3.99 -3.63 -16.66
C ASP A 83 -5.16 -2.91 -15.96
N THR A 84 -5.05 -2.71 -14.64
CA THR A 84 -6.10 -2.09 -13.83
C THR A 84 -5.48 -1.34 -12.65
N VAL A 85 -5.97 -0.12 -12.42
CA VAL A 85 -5.58 0.70 -11.27
C VAL A 85 -6.83 1.00 -10.46
N ILE A 86 -6.79 0.70 -9.16
CA ILE A 86 -7.86 0.98 -8.20
C ILE A 86 -7.35 2.03 -7.23
N PHE A 87 -7.93 3.23 -7.29
CA PHE A 87 -7.62 4.30 -6.36
C PHE A 87 -8.71 4.43 -5.28
N LEU A 88 -8.34 4.15 -4.03
CA LEU A 88 -9.21 4.31 -2.87
C LEU A 88 -9.15 5.74 -2.32
N ASP A 89 -9.94 6.63 -2.92
CA ASP A 89 -10.02 8.06 -2.60
C ASP A 89 -11.02 8.38 -1.48
N TYR A 90 -10.75 7.88 -0.28
CA TYR A 90 -11.59 8.15 0.89
C TYR A 90 -11.21 9.46 1.60
N ASN A 91 -12.19 10.07 2.26
CA ASN A 91 -11.98 11.25 3.09
C ASN A 91 -10.97 10.96 4.23
N ARG A 92 -10.01 11.88 4.44
CA ARG A 92 -8.98 11.82 5.48
C ARG A 92 -9.52 11.49 6.88
N TYR A 93 -10.71 11.99 7.25
CA TYR A 93 -11.30 11.71 8.56
C TYR A 93 -11.61 10.21 8.75
N ILE A 94 -12.14 9.57 7.71
CA ILE A 94 -12.41 8.12 7.70
C ILE A 94 -11.08 7.35 7.79
N CYS A 95 -10.08 7.76 7.02
CA CYS A 95 -8.75 7.15 7.02
C CYS A 95 -8.09 7.22 8.40
N ILE A 96 -8.10 8.39 9.05
CA ILE A 96 -7.57 8.59 10.40
C ILE A 96 -8.33 7.73 11.41
N TRP A 97 -9.66 7.77 11.40
CA TRP A 97 -10.46 6.95 12.31
C TRP A 97 -10.17 5.45 12.16
N ARG A 98 -10.07 4.95 10.93
CA ARG A 98 -9.71 3.54 10.65
C ARG A 98 -8.31 3.20 11.14
N VAL A 99 -7.34 4.09 10.97
CA VAL A 99 -5.96 3.93 11.47
C VAL A 99 -5.92 3.90 12.99
N LEU A 100 -6.63 4.81 13.66
CA LEU A 100 -6.72 4.82 15.13
C LEU A 100 -7.39 3.54 15.66
N LYS A 101 -8.50 3.10 15.03
CA LYS A 101 -9.17 1.84 15.37
C LYS A 101 -8.24 0.64 15.19
N ARG A 102 -7.47 0.60 14.10
CA ARG A 102 -6.48 -0.45 13.84
C ARG A 102 -5.36 -0.42 14.88
N TRP A 103 -4.81 0.75 15.18
CA TRP A 103 -3.77 0.91 16.18
C TRP A 103 -4.21 0.42 17.55
N MET A 104 -5.43 0.77 17.99
CA MET A 104 -5.97 0.24 19.25
C MET A 104 -6.08 -1.29 19.24
N LYS A 105 -6.49 -1.89 18.12
CA LYS A 105 -6.63 -3.35 17.97
C LYS A 105 -5.28 -4.09 18.01
N PHE A 106 -4.24 -3.51 17.41
CA PHE A 106 -2.93 -4.13 17.24
C PHE A 106 -1.86 -3.51 18.15
N ARG A 107 -2.25 -2.76 19.17
CA ARG A 107 -1.33 -2.11 20.10
C ARG A 107 -0.44 -3.17 20.77
N GLY A 108 0.88 -3.09 20.53
CA GLY A 108 1.85 -4.06 21.03
C GLY A 108 1.82 -5.44 20.33
N ARG A 109 1.18 -5.54 19.15
CA ARG A 109 1.10 -6.79 18.36
C ARG A 109 1.65 -6.56 16.95
N LEU A 110 2.13 -7.65 16.34
CA LEU A 110 2.54 -7.66 14.95
C LEU A 110 1.32 -7.70 14.04
N ARG A 111 1.35 -6.92 12.97
CA ARG A 111 0.35 -6.96 11.90
C ARG A 111 0.78 -7.96 10.83
N PRO A 112 -0.16 -8.73 10.26
CA PRO A 112 0.20 -9.70 9.21
C PRO A 112 0.66 -8.99 7.93
N ASP A 113 0.28 -7.75 7.69
CA ASP A 113 0.54 -7.04 6.43
C ASP A 113 1.84 -6.19 6.44
N VAL A 114 2.64 -6.27 7.50
CA VAL A 114 3.95 -5.60 7.63
C VAL A 114 5.06 -6.63 7.85
N ALA A 115 6.32 -6.20 7.71
CA ALA A 115 7.47 -7.06 7.98
C ALA A 115 7.56 -7.45 9.47
N ASP A 116 8.18 -8.60 9.74
CA ASP A 116 8.38 -9.07 11.12
C ASP A 116 9.18 -8.05 11.94
N GLY A 117 8.82 -7.88 13.21
CA GLY A 117 9.43 -6.87 14.09
C GLY A 117 8.90 -5.44 13.89
N CYS A 118 8.01 -5.19 12.93
CA CYS A 118 7.35 -3.89 12.78
C CYS A 118 6.10 -3.79 13.68
N TYR A 119 6.32 -3.60 14.98
CA TYR A 119 5.24 -3.36 15.94
C TYR A 119 4.54 -2.03 15.65
N GLU A 120 3.20 -1.99 15.74
CA GLU A 120 2.44 -0.79 15.40
C GLU A 120 2.81 0.38 16.34
N LYS A 121 3.38 1.44 15.76
CA LYS A 121 3.63 2.73 16.41
C LYS A 121 2.66 3.76 15.83
N MET A 122 2.22 4.70 16.66
CA MET A 122 1.44 5.85 16.21
C MET A 122 2.30 7.08 16.36
N GLU A 123 2.89 7.51 15.25
CA GLU A 123 3.76 8.68 15.22
C GLU A 123 3.00 9.88 14.64
N TRP A 124 3.33 11.07 15.13
CA TRP A 124 2.68 12.30 14.69
C TRP A 124 2.87 12.54 13.19
N ASP A 125 4.05 12.25 12.65
CA ASP A 125 4.34 12.40 11.23
C ASP A 125 3.49 11.47 10.35
N PHE A 126 3.16 10.28 10.85
CA PHE A 126 2.25 9.36 10.17
C PHE A 126 0.82 9.92 10.09
N LEU A 127 0.29 10.46 11.19
CA LEU A 127 -1.02 11.11 11.20
C LEU A 127 -1.03 12.38 10.33
N LYS A 128 0.05 13.17 10.38
CA LYS A 128 0.23 14.37 9.56
C LYS A 128 0.25 14.01 8.08
N TYR A 129 0.90 12.92 7.69
CA TYR A 129 0.86 12.40 6.32
C TYR A 129 -0.57 12.10 5.87
N ILE A 130 -1.35 11.34 6.66
CA ILE A 130 -2.74 11.03 6.33
C ILE A 130 -3.58 12.30 6.23
N TRP A 131 -3.38 13.25 7.16
CA TRP A 131 -4.07 14.52 7.15
C TRP A 131 -3.77 15.33 5.90
N ARG A 132 -2.51 15.37 5.45
CA ARG A 132 -2.09 16.14 4.27
C ARG A 132 -2.30 15.42 2.95
N PHE A 133 -2.56 14.11 2.95
CA PHE A 133 -2.73 13.27 1.76
C PHE A 133 -3.62 13.90 0.66
N PRO A 134 -4.81 14.47 0.95
CA PRO A 134 -5.65 15.05 -0.10
C PRO A 134 -5.05 16.27 -0.80
N LYS A 135 -4.13 16.98 -0.14
CA LYS A 135 -3.44 18.16 -0.67
C LYS A 135 -2.12 17.78 -1.35
N ASP A 136 -1.35 16.87 -0.75
CA ASP A 136 0.03 16.63 -1.17
C ASP A 136 0.18 15.42 -2.11
N THR A 137 -0.54 14.33 -1.86
CA THR A 137 -0.34 13.05 -2.59
C THR A 137 -1.47 12.74 -3.57
N ARG A 138 -2.71 13.07 -3.23
CA ARG A 138 -3.88 12.83 -4.08
C ARG A 138 -3.75 13.46 -5.48
N PRO A 139 -3.35 14.74 -5.64
CA PRO A 139 -3.19 15.33 -6.97
C PRO A 139 -2.17 14.58 -7.82
N LEU A 140 -1.02 14.22 -7.24
CA LEU A 140 0.03 13.45 -7.92
C LEU A 140 -0.44 12.07 -8.38
N MET A 141 -1.38 11.45 -7.65
CA MET A 141 -1.99 10.18 -8.05
C MET A 141 -2.96 10.37 -9.22
N LEU A 142 -3.80 11.41 -9.18
CA LEU A 142 -4.75 11.70 -10.25
C LEU A 142 -4.10 12.14 -11.56
N GLU A 143 -2.90 12.70 -11.52
CA GLU A 143 -2.13 13.02 -12.73
C GLU A 143 -1.54 11.79 -13.42
N ARG A 144 -1.45 10.66 -12.70
CA ARG A 144 -0.74 9.44 -13.14
C ARG A 144 -1.65 8.24 -13.36
N VAL A 145 -2.87 8.26 -12.84
CA VAL A 145 -3.92 7.23 -13.04
C VAL A 145 -4.92 7.72 -14.06
#